data_AF-A0AA44MVH4-F1
#
_entry.id   AF-A0AA44MVH4-F1
#
_cell.length_a   1.000
_cell.length_b   1.000
_cell.length_c   1.000
_cell.angle_alpha   90.00
_cell.angle_beta   90.00
_cell.angle_gamma   90.00
#
_symmetry.space_group_name_H-M   'P 1'
#
loop_
_entity.id
_entity.type
_entity.pdbx_description
1 polymer ?
#
loop_
_entity_poly.entity_id
_entity_poly.type
_entity_poly.pdbx_seq_one_letter_code
_entity_poly.pdbx_strand_id
1 'polypeptide(L)' 'LMSYDAVGKPSLEVAQSIESADNVNYRITVKPGWKFTDGSPVTAHSFVDAWNYGALSTNAQLQQHFF' A
#
# COMPACT_ATOMS: atom_id res chain seq x y z
N LEU A 1 -0.06 -3.74 -0.20
CA LEU A 1 1.40 -3.97 -0.06
C LEU A 1 1.68 -5.35 0.53
N MET A 2 1.07 -5.66 1.67
CA MET A 2 1.06 -6.99 2.28
C MET A 2 -0.31 -7.66 2.09
N SER A 3 -0.37 -8.98 2.27
CA SER A 3 -1.58 -9.77 2.45
C SER A 3 -1.54 -10.45 3.82
N TYR A 4 -2.71 -10.86 4.33
CA TYR A 4 -2.84 -11.59 5.59
C TYR A 4 -3.34 -13.01 5.32
N ASP A 5 -2.76 -13.99 6.01
CA ASP A 5 -3.30 -15.35 6.00
C ASP A 5 -4.55 -15.49 6.88
N ALA A 6 -5.12 -16.70 6.93
CA ALA A 6 -6.34 -16.99 7.68
C ALA A 6 -6.22 -16.75 9.20
N VAL A 7 -5.01 -16.64 9.74
CA VAL A 7 -4.76 -16.35 11.16
C VAL A 7 -4.26 -14.92 11.38
N GLY A 8 -4.28 -14.08 10.35
CA GLY A 8 -3.92 -12.67 10.43
C GLY A 8 -2.41 -12.40 10.37
N LYS A 9 -1.58 -13.37 9.98
CA LYS A 9 -0.14 -13.16 9.82
C LYS A 9 0.15 -12.43 8.50
N PRO A 10 0.90 -11.32 8.52
CA PRO A 10 1.24 -10.58 7.30
C PRO A 10 2.33 -11.25 6.47
N SER A 11 2.21 -11.17 5.14
CA SER A 11 3.22 -11.58 4.16
C SER A 11 3.36 -10.55 3.03
N LEU A 12 4.55 -10.44 2.41
CA LEU A 12 4.80 -9.51 1.31
C LEU A 12 4.06 -9.94 0.03
N GLU A 13 3.18 -9.08 -0.48
CA GLU A 13 2.34 -9.37 -1.64
C GLU A 13 2.80 -8.57 -2.87
N VAL A 14 2.31 -7.34 -3.03
CA VAL A 14 2.72 -6.42 -4.10
C VAL A 14 4.08 -5.79 -3.80
N ALA A 15 4.42 -5.64 -2.52
CA ALA A 15 5.73 -5.18 -2.09
C ALA A 15 6.78 -6.28 -2.31
N GLN A 16 7.93 -5.89 -2.82
CA GLN A 16 9.13 -6.73 -2.88
C GLN A 16 9.87 -6.72 -1.55
N SER A 17 9.99 -5.55 -0.93
CA SER A 17 10.56 -5.38 0.41
C SER A 17 9.88 -4.23 1.15
N ILE A 18 9.84 -4.34 2.48
CA ILE A 18 9.48 -3.27 3.41
C ILE A 18 10.54 -3.32 4.50
N GLU A 19 11.38 -2.30 4.56
CA GLU A 19 12.56 -2.24 5.43
C GLU A 19 12.42 -1.05 6.37
N SER A 20 12.57 -1.28 7.67
CA SER A 20 12.70 -0.23 8.68
C SER A 20 13.52 -0.77 9.85
N ALA A 21 14.44 0.05 10.36
CA ALA A 21 15.25 -0.28 11.53
C ALA A 21 14.74 0.40 12.81
N ASP A 22 13.91 1.43 12.67
CA ASP A 22 13.52 2.35 13.75
C ASP A 22 12.01 2.55 13.87
N ASN A 23 11.21 1.93 13.00
CA ASN A 23 9.77 2.10 12.88
C ASN A 23 9.32 3.55 12.60
N VAL A 24 10.23 4.40 12.12
CA VAL A 24 9.96 5.79 11.72
C VAL A 24 10.26 5.95 10.23
N ASN A 25 11.42 5.46 9.79
CA ASN A 25 11.88 5.53 8.42
C ASN A 25 11.62 4.20 7.72
N TYR A 26 10.85 4.23 6.63
CA TYR A 26 10.50 3.05 5.86
C TYR A 26 11.00 3.17 4.42
N ARG A 27 11.69 2.13 3.96
CA ARG A 27 12.03 1.92 2.56
C ARG A 27 11.16 0.80 1.98
N ILE A 28 10.35 1.13 0.99
CA ILE A 28 9.41 0.19 0.36
C ILE A 28 9.76 0.05 -1.11
N THR A 29 10.00 -1.18 -1.56
CA THR A 29 10.22 -1.51 -2.97
C THR A 29 9.01 -2.28 -3.51
N VAL A 30 8.46 -1.89 -4.66
CA VAL A 30 7.31 -2.57 -5.30
C VAL A 30 7.82 -3.61 -6.31
N LYS A 31 7.22 -4.81 -6.32
CA LYS A 31 7.56 -5.84 -7.31
C LYS A 31 7.23 -5.33 -8.73
N PRO A 32 8.14 -5.52 -9.72
CA PRO A 32 7.81 -5.20 -11.10
C PRO A 32 6.73 -6.14 -11.65
N GLY A 33 6.00 -5.69 -12.67
CA GLY A 33 5.08 -6.53 -13.44
C GLY A 33 3.64 -6.58 -12.95
N TRP A 34 3.33 -6.05 -11.76
CA TRP A 34 1.94 -5.89 -11.32
C TRP A 34 1.19 -4.90 -12.20
N LYS A 35 -0.08 -5.21 -12.46
CA LYS A 35 -0.99 -4.41 -13.28
C LYS A 35 -2.37 -4.39 -12.65
N PHE A 36 -3.08 -3.28 -12.86
CA PHE A 36 -4.51 -3.23 -12.66
C PHE A 36 -5.22 -4.05 -13.76
N THR A 37 -6.50 -4.37 -13.54
CA THR A 37 -7.29 -5.18 -14.50
C THR A 37 -7.54 -4.44 -15.82
N ASP A 38 -7.36 -3.13 -15.85
CA ASP A 38 -7.39 -2.31 -17.08
C ASP A 38 -6.06 -2.36 -17.87
N GLY A 39 -5.04 -3.06 -17.36
CA GLY A 39 -3.73 -3.24 -17.98
C GLY A 39 -2.67 -2.19 -17.59
N SER A 40 -3.07 -1.11 -16.90
CA SER A 40 -2.14 -0.08 -16.42
C SER A 40 -1.21 -0.64 -15.32
N PRO A 41 0.06 -0.19 -15.24
CA PRO A 41 1.02 -0.73 -14.29
C PRO A 41 0.73 -0.25 -12.86
N VAL A 42 0.93 -1.16 -11.89
CA VAL A 42 1.01 -0.78 -10.48
C VAL A 42 2.42 -0.29 -10.19
N THR A 43 2.54 0.96 -9.75
CA THR A 43 3.84 1.61 -9.47
C THR A 43 3.87 2.17 -8.06
N ALA A 44 5.01 2.73 -7.63
CA ALA A 44 5.08 3.45 -6.36
C ALA A 44 4.09 4.63 -6.30
N HIS A 45 3.88 5.34 -7.41
CA HIS A 45 2.91 6.44 -7.50
C HIS A 45 1.48 5.98 -7.22
N SER A 46 1.11 4.80 -7.70
CA SER A 46 -0.22 4.22 -7.44
C SER A 46 -0.55 4.13 -5.95
N PHE A 47 0.46 3.89 -5.09
CA PHE A 47 0.27 3.86 -3.64
C PHE A 47 0.35 5.25 -3.00
N VAL A 48 1.37 6.04 -3.36
CA VAL A 48 1.57 7.40 -2.80
C VAL A 48 0.37 8.29 -3.09
N ASP A 49 -0.14 8.27 -4.31
CA ASP A 49 -1.28 9.08 -4.73
C ASP A 49 -2.56 8.65 -4.00
N ALA A 50 -2.79 7.34 -3.87
CA ALA A 50 -3.95 6.81 -3.15
C ALA A 50 -3.92 7.18 -1.65
N TRP A 51 -2.75 7.10 -1.00
CA TRP A 51 -2.61 7.46 0.41
C TRP A 51 -2.77 8.97 0.63
N ASN A 52 -2.16 9.80 -0.22
CA ASN A 52 -2.35 11.24 -0.18
C ASN A 52 -3.80 11.62 -0.43
N TYR A 53 -4.47 10.95 -1.37
CA TYR A 53 -5.88 11.17 -1.66
C TYR A 53 -6.76 10.92 -0.43
N GLY A 54 -6.54 9.81 0.29
CA GLY A 54 -7.28 9.49 1.51
C GLY A 54 -6.94 10.37 2.72
N ALA A 55 -5.72 10.92 2.78
CA ALA A 55 -5.29 11.81 3.87
C ALA A 55 -5.75 13.26 3.69
N LEU A 56 -5.92 13.72 2.45
CA LEU A 56 -6.28 15.09 2.16
C LEU A 56 -7.76 15.35 2.48
N SER A 57 -8.03 16.12 3.55
CA SER A 57 -9.38 16.39 4.05
C SER A 57 -10.35 16.95 3.01
N THR A 58 -9.86 17.68 2.00
CA THR A 58 -10.71 18.25 0.95
C THR A 58 -11.32 17.19 0.04
N ASN A 59 -10.72 16.01 -0.05
CA ASN A 59 -11.29 14.90 -0.83
C ASN A 59 -12.48 14.25 -0.11
N ALA A 60 -12.70 14.57 1.18
CA ALA A 60 -13.78 14.04 1.99
C ALA A 60 -13.93 12.51 1.92
N GLN A 61 -12.81 11.82 1.68
CA GLN A 61 -12.79 10.37 1.58
C GLN A 61 -13.09 9.78 2.95
N LEU A 62 -14.25 9.15 3.07
CA LEU A 62 -14.63 8.48 4.31
C LEU A 62 -13.64 7.34 4.58
N GLN A 63 -12.94 7.44 5.70
CA GLN A 63 -12.14 6.32 6.17
C GLN A 63 -13.06 5.25 6.76
N GLN A 64 -12.64 4.00 6.64
CA GLN A 64 -13.35 2.89 7.27
C GLN A 64 -13.38 3.12 8.78
N HIS A 65 -14.58 3.08 9.36
CA HIS A 65 -14.76 3.09 10.81
C HIS A 65 -14.33 1.72 11.34
N PHE A 66 -13.25 1.66 12.10
CA PHE A 66 -12.77 0.42 12.73
C PHE A 66 -13.28 0.29 14.17
N PHE A 67 -14.60 0.29 14.38
CA PHE A 67 -15.24 -0.10 15.66
C PHE A 67 -16.63 -0.68 15.41
#